data_AF-A0A958XDI9-F1
#
_entry.id   AF-A0A958XDI9-F1
#
_cell.length_a   1.000
_cell.length_b   1.000
_cell.length_c   1.000
_cell.angle_alpha   90.00
_cell.angle_beta   90.00
_cell.angle_gamma   90.00
#
_symmetry.space_group_name_H-M   'P 1'
#
loop_
_entity.id
_entity.type
_entity.pdbx_description
1 polymer ?
#
loop_
_entity_poly.entity_id
_entity_poly.type
_entity_poly.pdbx_seq_one_letter_code
_entity_poly.pdbx_strand_id
1 'polypeptide(L)' 'MTTLYGIAKAMHLIGMVSWMAGMFYLVRIMVYHTMALEQPEPERTVLSRQFGIMQWKAYNIILKPAVIIT' A
#
# COMPACT_ATOMS: atom_id res chain seq x y z
N MET A 1 -14.01 -29.38 13.37
CA MET A 1 -13.77 -28.00 13.85
C MET A 1 -12.34 -27.50 13.62
N THR A 2 -11.37 -28.36 13.29
CA THR A 2 -9.96 -27.99 13.05
C THR A 2 -9.69 -27.33 11.69
N THR A 3 -10.44 -27.69 10.64
CA THR A 3 -10.20 -27.18 9.27
C THR A 3 -10.51 -25.69 9.13
N LEU A 4 -11.66 -25.22 9.66
CA LEU A 4 -12.05 -23.81 9.59
C LEU A 4 -11.08 -22.91 10.37
N TYR A 5 -10.63 -23.36 11.54
CA TYR A 5 -9.61 -22.67 12.33
C TYR A 5 -8.27 -22.57 11.58
N GLY A 6 -7.85 -23.64 10.90
CA GLY A 6 -6.65 -23.63 10.07
C GLY A 6 -6.74 -22.63 8.90
N ILE A 7 -7.89 -22.58 8.21
CA ILE A 7 -8.15 -21.64 7.12
C ILE A 7 -8.14 -20.20 7.63
N ALA A 8 -8.82 -19.91 8.74
CA ALA A 8 -8.84 -18.58 9.34
C ALA A 8 -7.43 -18.11 9.75
N LYS A 9 -6.62 -19.00 10.36
CA LYS A 9 -5.22 -18.70 10.70
C LYS A 9 -4.36 -18.43 9.47
N ALA A 10 -4.55 -19.19 8.39
CA ALA A 10 -3.84 -18.97 7.13
C ALA A 10 -4.23 -17.64 6.48
N MET A 11 -5.53 -17.32 6.41
CA MET A 11 -6.01 -16.03 5.89
C MET A 11 -5.47 -14.85 6.70
N HIS A 12 -5.51 -14.93 8.03
CA HIS A 12 -4.94 -13.91 8.91
C HIS A 12 -3.46 -13.66 8.62
N LEU A 13 -2.66 -14.73 8.46
CA LEU A 13 -1.23 -14.62 8.17
C LEU A 13 -0.97 -13.98 6.80
N ILE A 14 -1.74 -14.36 5.77
CA ILE A 14 -1.63 -13.77 4.42
C ILE A 14 -2.02 -12.29 4.45
N GLY A 15 -3.09 -11.94 5.17
CA GLY A 15 -3.55 -10.57 5.38
C GLY A 15 -2.47 -9.73 6.06
N MET A 16 -1.92 -10.22 7.17
CA MET A 16 -0.90 -9.53 7.96
C MET A 16 0.37 -9.25 7.14
N VAL A 17 0.88 -10.24 6.40
CA VAL A 17 2.06 -10.09 5.54
C VAL A 17 1.78 -9.09 4.40
N SER A 18 0.61 -9.19 3.76
CA SER A 18 0.21 -8.30 2.67
C SER A 18 0.03 -6.85 3.16
N TRP A 19 -0.49 -6.67 4.37
CA TRP A 19 -0.64 -5.37 5.01
C TRP A 19 0.71 -4.74 5.33
N MET A 20 1.63 -5.51 5.96
CA MET A 20 2.98 -5.04 6.24
C MET A 20 3.72 -4.63 4.95
N ALA A 21 3.66 -5.46 3.91
CA ALA A 21 4.26 -5.14 2.61
C ALA A 21 3.67 -3.87 1.99
N GLY A 22 2.34 -3.70 2.06
CA GLY A 22 1.64 -2.51 1.58
C GLY A 22 2.06 -1.22 2.30
N MET A 23 2.29 -1.27 3.61
CA MET A 23 2.74 -0.11 4.38
C MET A 23 4.15 0.33 3.98
N PHE A 24 5.09 -0.61 3.87
CA PHE A 24 6.46 -0.29 3.43
C PHE A 24 6.47 0.29 2.01
N TYR A 25 5.62 -0.22 1.12
CA TYR A 25 5.46 0.34 -0.22
C TYR A 25 4.89 1.77 -0.20
N LEU A 26 3.90 2.04 0.66
CA LEU A 26 3.30 3.38 0.79
C LEU A 26 4.31 4.40 1.31
N VAL A 27 5.05 4.08 2.37
CA VAL A 27 6.10 4.96 2.93
C VAL A 27 7.15 5.29 1.87
N ARG A 28 7.58 4.29 1.10
CA ARG A 28 8.53 4.50 -0.01
C ARG A 28 7.98 5.49 -1.06
N ILE A 29 6.70 5.38 -1.43
CA ILE A 29 6.10 6.33 -2.36
C ILE A 29 6.06 7.74 -1.75
N MET A 30 5.78 7.88 -0.45
CA MET A 30 5.75 9.19 0.22
C MET A 30 7.11 9.90 0.15
N VAL A 31 8.22 9.17 0.33
CA VAL A 31 9.57 9.75 0.18
C VAL A 31 9.81 10.23 -1.25
N TYR A 32 9.44 9.45 -2.28
CA TYR A 32 9.58 9.93 -3.66
C TYR A 32 8.65 11.09 -3.98
N HIS A 33 7.47 11.14 -3.36
CA HIS A 33 6.55 12.26 -3.51
C HIS A 33 7.17 13.54 -2.96
N THR A 34 7.81 13.51 -1.79
CA THR A 34 8.49 14.69 -1.24
C THR A 34 9.67 15.12 -2.12
N MET A 35 10.46 14.17 -2.64
CA MET A 35 11.56 14.49 -3.57
C MET A 35 11.05 15.10 -4.89
N ALA A 36 9.88 14.71 -5.37
CA ALA A 36 9.29 15.26 -6.59
C ALA A 36 8.74 16.68 -6.42
N LEU A 37 8.41 17.10 -5.18
CA LEU A 37 7.98 18.46 -4.89
C LEU A 37 9.10 19.49 -5.04
N GLU A 38 10.36 19.06 -4.90
CA GLU A 38 11.57 19.89 -5.02
C GLU A 38 12.01 20.09 -6.49
N GLN A 39 11.41 19.35 -7.43
CA GLN A 39 11.74 19.47 -8.85
C GLN A 39 11.14 20.74 -9.49
N PRO A 40 11.77 21.30 -10.54
CA PRO A 40 11.21 22.42 -11.28
C PRO A 40 9.93 22.05 -12.04
N GLU A 41 9.14 23.06 -12.38
CA GLU A 41 8.02 22.88 -13.30
C GLU A 41 8.54 22.58 -14.72
N PRO A 42 7.91 21.67 -15.49
CA PRO A 42 6.60 21.05 -15.29
C PRO A 42 6.61 19.68 -14.57
N GLU A 43 7.79 19.11 -14.31
CA GLU A 43 7.94 17.73 -13.83
C GLU A 43 7.29 17.51 -12.46
N ARG A 44 7.40 18.50 -11.57
CA ARG A 44 6.74 18.51 -10.25
C ARG A 44 5.26 18.10 -10.33
N THR A 45 4.50 18.73 -11.23
CA THR A 45 3.04 18.56 -11.32
C THR A 45 2.67 17.19 -11.88
N VAL A 46 3.44 16.70 -12.86
CA VAL A 46 3.23 15.38 -13.46
C VAL A 46 3.54 14.27 -12.45
N LEU A 47 4.70 14.34 -11.79
CA LEU A 47 5.15 13.37 -10.81
C LEU A 47 4.24 13.35 -9.58
N SER A 48 3.87 14.52 -9.04
CA SER A 48 2.97 14.61 -7.88
C SER A 48 1.61 13.96 -8.15
N ARG A 49 1.03 14.19 -9.34
CA ARG A 49 -0.22 13.53 -9.77
C ARG A 49 -0.05 12.02 -9.89
N GLN A 50 1.05 11.56 -10.49
CA GLN A 50 1.32 10.12 -10.64
C GLN A 50 1.47 9.43 -9.28
N PHE A 51 2.24 10.00 -8.36
CA PHE A 51 2.42 9.45 -7.02
C PHE A 51 1.11 9.43 -6.23
N GLY A 52 0.24 10.43 -6.38
CA GLY A 52 -1.10 10.41 -5.77
C GLY A 52 -1.94 9.22 -6.24
N ILE A 53 -1.90 8.88 -7.54
CA ILE A 53 -2.59 7.70 -8.08
C ILE A 53 -1.96 6.41 -7.51
N MET A 54 -0.64 6.34 -7.42
CA MET A 54 0.06 5.17 -6.86
C MET A 54 -0.28 4.96 -5.38
N GLN A 55 -0.33 6.02 -4.58
CA GLN A 55 -0.73 5.97 -3.17
C GLN A 55 -2.18 5.51 -3.03
N TRP A 56 -3.09 6.05 -3.86
CA TRP A 56 -4.50 5.65 -3.85
C TRP A 56 -4.67 4.16 -4.19
N LYS A 57 -3.95 3.67 -5.20
CA LYS A 57 -3.97 2.25 -5.60
C LYS A 57 -3.40 1.37 -4.48
N ALA A 58 -2.24 1.71 -3.94
CA ALA A 58 -1.62 0.97 -2.84
C ALA A 58 -2.56 0.88 -1.63
N TYR A 59 -3.20 1.99 -1.25
CA TYR A 59 -4.13 2.00 -0.13
C TYR A 59 -5.40 1.19 -0.40
N ASN A 60 -6.08 1.44 -1.52
CA ASN A 60 -7.39 0.85 -1.77
C ASN A 60 -7.34 -0.60 -2.25
N ILE A 61 -6.29 -0.99 -2.97
CA ILE A 61 -6.17 -2.32 -3.58
C ILE A 61 -5.37 -3.27 -2.68
N ILE A 62 -4.38 -2.78 -1.94
CA ILE A 62 -3.51 -3.63 -1.11
C ILE A 62 -3.90 -3.51 0.37
N LEU A 63 -3.79 -2.33 0.96
CA LEU A 63 -3.93 -2.15 2.41
C LEU A 63 -5.36 -2.38 2.92
N LYS A 64 -6.38 -1.80 2.29
CA LYS A 64 -7.78 -1.96 2.73
C LYS A 64 -8.25 -3.42 2.79
N PRO A 65 -8.12 -4.24 1.72
CA PRO A 65 -8.53 -5.63 1.80
C PRO A 65 -7.63 -6.45 2.73
N ALA A 66 -6.34 -6.15 2.81
CA ALA A 66 -5.43 -6.86 3.72
C ALA A 66 -5.82 -6.69 5.20
N VAL A 67 -6.24 -5.49 5.61
CA VAL A 67 -6.77 -5.25 6.99
C VAL A 67 -8.07 -6.01 7.23
N ILE A 68 -8.92 -6.17 6.23
CA ILE A 68 -10.19 -6.90 6.37
C ILE A 68 -9.97 -8.41 6.52
N ILE A 69 -8.93 -8.94 5.88
CA ILE A 69 -8.59 -10.38 5.85
C ILE A 69 -7.73 -10.78 7.07
N THR A 70 -6.99 -9.82 7.63
CA THR A 70 -6.26 -9.99 8.91
C THR A 70 -7.25 -10.08 10.05
#